data_AF-A0A7C1ICP3-F1
#
_entry.id   AF-A0A7C1ICP3-F1
#
_cell.length_a   1.000
_cell.length_b   1.000
_cell.length_c   1.000
_cell.angle_alpha   90.00
_cell.angle_beta   90.00
_cell.angle_gamma   90.00
#
_symmetry.space_group_name_H-M   'P 1'
#
loop_
_entity.id
_entity.type
_entity.pdbx_description
1 polymer ?
#
loop_
_entity_poly.entity_id
_entity_poly.type
_entity_poly.pdbx_seq_one_letter_code
_entity_poly.pdbx_strand_id
1 'polypeptide(L)'
;MLDYYQEDCFQNGGCFVRWEYVVSPEDIVGQAHASTIVETSKGDLLCAWFGGAREGDKAVAIWMSRRTEDGWGAAQIVVDEPNVPTWNP
;
A
#
# COMPACT_ATOMS: atom_id res chain seq x y z
N MET A 1 -2.94 5.46 -7.51
CA MET A 1 -2.40 6.32 -6.44
C MET A 1 -3.31 6.10 -5.25
N LEU A 2 -2.76 5.63 -4.13
CA LEU A 2 -3.56 5.22 -2.98
C LEU A 2 -3.52 6.34 -1.94
N ASP A 3 -4.70 6.80 -1.56
CA ASP A 3 -4.88 7.81 -0.53
C ASP A 3 -5.28 7.07 0.76
N TYR A 4 -4.44 7.13 1.80
CA TYR A 4 -4.82 6.66 3.13
C TYR A 4 -5.28 7.84 3.99
N TYR A 5 -6.45 7.71 4.60
CA TYR A 5 -7.05 8.70 5.48
C TYR A 5 -7.11 8.14 6.90
N GLN A 6 -6.39 8.78 7.81
CA GLN A 6 -6.51 8.54 9.25
C GLN A 6 -6.98 9.83 9.91
N GLU A 7 -8.18 9.79 10.49
CA GLU A 7 -8.77 10.90 11.26
C GLU A 7 -8.24 10.85 12.69
N ASP A 8 -7.05 11.43 12.92
CA ASP A 8 -6.54 11.58 14.28
C ASP A 8 -7.10 12.86 14.90
N CYS A 9 -8.19 12.73 15.65
CA CYS A 9 -8.71 13.79 16.52
C CYS A 9 -7.77 14.01 17.71
N PHE A 10 -6.68 14.74 17.54
CA PHE A 10 -5.89 15.20 18.68
C PHE A 10 -6.64 16.32 19.43
N GLN A 11 -6.65 16.21 20.77
CA GLN A 11 -7.26 17.17 21.69
C GLN A 11 -6.72 18.59 21.45
N ASN A 12 -7.47 19.42 20.70
CA ASN A 12 -7.51 20.90 20.75
C ASN A 12 -8.40 21.52 19.65
N GLY A 13 -9.46 20.84 19.21
CA GLY A 13 -10.53 21.46 18.40
C GLY A 13 -10.26 21.65 16.90
N GLY A 14 -9.26 20.98 16.33
CA GLY A 14 -9.04 20.91 14.88
C GLY A 14 -8.94 19.46 14.41
N CYS A 15 -9.60 19.14 13.28
CA CYS A 15 -9.34 17.89 12.55
C CYS A 15 -8.11 18.11 11.65
N PHE A 16 -7.09 17.27 11.81
CA PHE A 16 -5.94 17.26 10.94
C PHE A 16 -5.99 15.99 10.10
N VAL A 17 -5.96 16.15 8.78
CA VAL A 17 -5.81 15.04 7.85
C VAL A 17 -4.33 14.92 7.50
N ARG A 18 -3.76 13.74 7.75
CA ARG A 18 -2.40 13.39 7.33
C ARG A 18 -2.49 12.51 6.08
N TRP A 19 -1.75 12.88 5.04
CA TRP A 19 -1.53 12.04 3.86
C TRP A 19 -0.06 11.61 3.81
N GLU A 20 0.18 10.39 3.34
CA GLU A 20 1.54 9.84 3.13
C GLU A 20 1.55 8.94 1.90
N TYR A 21 2.69 8.86 1.22
CA TYR A 21 2.94 7.79 0.26
C TYR A 21 3.32 6.51 1.01
N VAL A 22 2.64 5.41 0.72
CA VAL A 22 2.97 4.06 1.23
C VAL A 22 4.31 3.58 0.66
N VAL A 23 4.57 3.93 -0.60
CA VAL A 23 5.82 3.68 -1.31
C VAL A 23 6.03 4.85 -2.27
N SER A 24 7.28 5.25 -2.47
CA SER A 24 7.56 6.41 -3.32
C SER A 24 7.24 6.10 -4.79
N PRO A 25 6.71 7.07 -5.56
CA PRO A 25 6.45 6.87 -6.99
C PRO A 25 7.70 6.49 -7.80
N GLU A 26 8.88 6.92 -7.38
CA GLU A 26 10.16 6.52 -7.98
C GLU A 26 10.57 5.07 -7.67
N ASP A 27 10.03 4.48 -6.60
CA ASP A 27 10.32 3.11 -6.17
C ASP A 27 9.31 2.09 -6.71
N ILE A 28 8.14 2.54 -7.18
CA ILE A 28 7.18 1.66 -7.86
C ILE A 28 7.63 1.43 -9.31
N VAL A 29 7.78 0.16 -9.67
CA VAL A 29 7.83 -0.24 -11.09
C VAL A 29 6.41 -0.31 -11.65
N GLY A 30 5.90 0.83 -12.13
CA GLY A 30 4.63 0.90 -12.90
C GLY A 30 3.40 1.36 -12.11
N GLN A 31 2.29 0.64 -12.27
CA GLN A 31 0.97 0.98 -11.71
C GLN A 31 0.74 0.30 -10.36
N ALA A 32 0.01 0.99 -9.48
CA ALA A 32 -0.52 0.46 -8.23
C ALA A 32 -2.04 0.64 -8.18
N HIS A 33 -2.78 -0.45 -8.03
CA HIS A 33 -4.25 -0.46 -8.07
C HIS A 33 -4.86 -1.45 -7.07
N ALA A 34 -6.17 -1.27 -6.83
CA ALA A 34 -7.01 -2.12 -5.98
C ALA A 34 -6.37 -2.47 -4.63
N SER A 35 -6.02 -1.45 -3.85
CA SER A 35 -5.37 -1.68 -2.57
C SER A 35 -6.33 -2.06 -1.46
N THR A 36 -5.76 -2.62 -0.42
CA THR A 36 -6.41 -2.85 0.87
C THR A 36 -5.46 -2.43 1.97
N ILE A 37 -6.00 -1.82 3.03
CA ILE A 37 -5.25 -1.49 4.23
C ILE A 37 -5.96 -2.05 5.46
N VAL A 38 -5.19 -2.61 6.39
CA VAL A 38 -5.71 -3.16 7.64
C VAL A 38 -4.80 -2.75 8.80
N GLU A 39 -5.39 -2.55 9.96
CA GLU A 39 -4.66 -2.41 11.23
C GLU A 39 -4.46 -3.79 11.86
N THR A 40 -3.24 -4.07 12.31
CA THR A 40 -2.92 -5.30 13.04
C THR A 40 -3.24 -5.16 14.52
N SER A 41 -3.32 -6.28 15.26
CA SER A 41 -3.50 -6.24 16.71
C SER A 41 -2.37 -5.55 17.49
N LYS A 42 -1.25 -5.24 16.84
CA LYS A 42 -0.11 -4.51 17.40
C LYS A 42 -0.15 -3.00 17.09
N GLY A 43 -1.17 -2.50 16.39
CA GLY A 43 -1.29 -1.09 16.00
C GLY A 43 -0.57 -0.72 14.69
N ASP A 44 0.19 -1.64 14.10
CA ASP A 44 0.81 -1.42 12.78
C ASP A 44 -0.23 -1.48 11.66
N LEU A 45 0.03 -0.75 10.57
CA LEU A 45 -0.77 -0.85 9.35
C LEU A 45 -0.09 -1.77 8.34
N LEU A 46 -0.88 -2.61 7.67
CA LEU A 46 -0.46 -3.36 6.48
C LEU A 46 -1.24 -2.82 5.29
N CYS A 47 -0.53 -2.37 4.26
CA CYS A 47 -1.12 -1.98 2.99
C CYS A 47 -0.66 -2.96 1.92
N ALA A 48 -1.61 -3.54 1.18
CA ALA A 48 -1.34 -4.40 0.04
C ALA A 48 -2.00 -3.86 -1.23
N TRP A 49 -1.39 -4.08 -2.40
CA TRP A 49 -1.90 -3.63 -3.69
C TRP A 49 -1.38 -4.49 -4.84
N PHE A 50 -2.06 -4.42 -5.98
CA PHE A 50 -1.55 -5.00 -7.23
C PHE A 50 -0.54 -4.05 -7.85
N GLY A 51 0.67 -4.54 -8.12
CA GLY A 51 1.79 -3.75 -8.61
C GLY A 51 2.50 -4.39 -9.81
N GLY A 52 2.78 -3.60 -10.84
CA GLY A 52 3.52 -4.03 -12.03
C GLY A 52 3.44 -2.99 -13.15
N ALA A 53 4.14 -3.22 -14.27
CA ALA A 53 4.28 -2.24 -15.35
C ALA A 53 2.95 -1.68 -15.89
N ARG A 54 1.94 -2.55 -16.04
CA ARG A 54 0.57 -2.21 -16.42
C ARG A 54 -0.39 -3.32 -15.97
N GLU A 55 -1.66 -2.97 -15.81
CA GLU A 55 -2.73 -3.94 -15.56
C GLU A 55 -2.71 -5.10 -16.58
N GLY A 56 -2.80 -6.33 -16.07
CA GLY A 56 -2.79 -7.56 -16.87
C GLY A 56 -1.45 -7.99 -17.44
N ASP A 57 -0.35 -7.32 -17.07
CA ASP A 57 0.99 -7.80 -17.41
C ASP A 57 1.33 -9.08 -16.61
N LYS A 58 2.12 -9.97 -17.21
CA LYS A 58 2.53 -11.24 -16.60
C LYS A 58 3.41 -11.07 -15.37
N ALA A 59 3.98 -9.89 -15.18
CA ALA A 59 4.77 -9.52 -14.01
C ALA A 59 3.96 -8.74 -12.95
N VAL A 60 2.62 -8.67 -13.08
CA VAL A 60 1.79 -8.11 -12.00
C VAL A 60 1.80 -9.08 -10.83
N ALA A 61 2.20 -8.55 -9.68
CA ALA A 61 2.28 -9.25 -8.40
C ALA A 61 1.49 -8.50 -7.33
N ILE A 62 1.22 -9.14 -6.19
CA ILE A 62 0.70 -8.47 -5.00
C ILE A 62 1.88 -8.00 -4.17
N TRP A 63 1.93 -6.69 -3.96
CA TRP A 63 2.90 -6.01 -3.11
C TRP A 63 2.28 -5.69 -1.76
N MET A 64 3.12 -5.61 -0.73
CA MET A 64 2.74 -5.19 0.61
C MET A 64 3.81 -4.31 1.23
N SER A 65 3.41 -3.29 1.97
CA SER A 65 4.27 -2.56 2.91
C SER A 65 3.64 -2.53 4.30
N ARG A 66 4.49 -2.43 5.31
CA ARG A 66 4.09 -2.32 6.73
C ARG A 66 4.47 -0.95 7.25
N ARG A 67 3.51 -0.27 7.87
CA ARG A 67 3.73 0.96 8.63
C ARG A 67 3.90 0.62 10.11
N THR A 68 4.98 1.08 10.69
CA THR A 68 5.22 1.05 12.14
C THR A 68 5.25 2.49 12.67
N GLU A 69 5.64 2.68 13.93
CA GLU A 69 5.90 4.02 14.49
C GLU A 69 6.97 4.78 13.68
N ASP A 70 7.93 4.06 13.08
CA ASP A 70 9.00 4.62 12.24
C ASP A 70 8.56 4.97 10.80
N GLY A 71 7.30 4.71 10.45
CA GLY A 71 6.75 4.92 9.11
C GLY A 71 6.68 3.66 8.26
N TRP A 72 6.51 3.84 6.94
CA TRP A 72 6.41 2.75 5.97
C TRP A 72 7.77 2.10 5.69
N GLY A 73 7.82 0.77 5.80
CA GLY A 73 8.96 -0.02 5.37
C GLY A 73 9.04 -0.21 3.86
N ALA A 74 10.11 -0.88 3.41
CA ALA A 74 10.25 -1.24 2.01
C ALA A 74 9.08 -2.14 1.54
N ALA A 75 8.55 -1.85 0.36
CA ALA A 75 7.53 -2.69 -0.25
C ALA A 75 8.10 -4.05 -0.66
N GLN A 76 7.35 -5.11 -0.41
CA GLN A 76 7.75 -6.49 -0.69
C GLN A 76 6.68 -7.19 -1.51
N ILE A 77 7.11 -8.04 -2.45
CA ILE A 77 6.22 -8.96 -3.15
C ILE A 77 5.81 -10.07 -2.18
N VAL A 78 4.51 -10.24 -1.99
CA VAL A 78 3.94 -11.29 -1.12
C VAL A 78 3.26 -12.41 -1.91
N VAL A 79 2.83 -12.13 -3.14
CA VAL A 79 2.30 -13.13 -4.07
C VAL A 79 2.77 -12.78 -5.47
N ASP A 80 3.38 -13.75 -6.15
CA ASP A 80 3.78 -13.67 -7.55
C ASP A 80 3.62 -15.07 -8.16
N GLU A 81 2.89 -15.17 -9.26
CA GLU A 81 2.73 -16.42 -10.00
C GLU A 81 3.47 -16.28 -11.34
N PRO A 82 4.54 -17.06 -11.58
CA PRO A 82 5.34 -16.89 -12.76
C PRO A 82 4.53 -16.99 -14.06
N ASN A 83 4.57 -15.93 -14.87
CA ASN A 83 3.89 -15.81 -16.15
C ASN A 83 2.36 -15.76 -16.10
N VAL A 84 1.77 -15.64 -14.91
CA VAL A 84 0.33 -15.45 -14.72
C VAL A 84 0.13 -14.13 -14.00
N PRO A 85 -0.61 -13.18 -14.57
CA PRO A 85 -0.90 -11.95 -13.86
C PRO A 85 -1.69 -12.29 -12.59
N THR A 86 -1.31 -11.73 -11.44
CA THR A 86 -2.23 -11.68 -10.31
C THR A 86 -3.32 -10.67 -10.63
N TRP A 87 -4.55 -11.14 -10.80
CA TRP A 87 -5.70 -10.31 -11.13
C TRP A 87 -6.47 -9.93 -9.87
N ASN A 88 -7.00 -8.70 -9.86
CA ASN A 88 -8.13 -8.37 -9.01
C ASN A 88 -9.36 -9.13 -9.56
N PRO A 89 -10.11 -9.92 -8.75
CA PRO A 89 -11.32 -10.60 -9.21
C PRO A 89 -12.39 -9.67 -9.80
#